data_AF-A0A1X0SV98-F1
#
_entry.id   AF-A0A1X0SV98-F1
#
_cell.length_a   1.000
_cell.length_b   1.000
_cell.length_c   1.000
_cell.angle_alpha   90.00
_cell.angle_beta   90.00
_cell.angle_gamma   90.00
#
_symmetry.space_group_name_H-M   'P 1'
#
loop_
_entity.id
_entity.type
_entity.pdbx_description
1 polymer ?
#
loop_
_entity_poly.entity_id
_entity_poly.type
_entity_poly.pdbx_seq_one_letter_code
_entity_poly.pdbx_strand_id
1 'polypeptide(L)'
;MLTAEALRLAAYEALCPTAALAAGTGFPTLAGDRVFDSRGIGVDELDDSLVYTPSISLYTEDKKIERRGPMTSAGPIGFASASLAVVCDLAVSATDEGETSTMPLAGSDPKARLVLASLVAQVRYVLARGETAAGFRMVSKVITEIVIEPFILPEMGLRWHREIMTLRCDIADDDFGSTALPTSVERLRLALPAASYARGRLDDLATYFTAPAAPVPLATIGLVAPVGAGDAPQDPGDTPDAVVTF
;
A
#
# COMPACT_ATOMS: atom_id res chain seq x y z
N MET A 1 -2.17 -8.06 -4.32
CA MET A 1 -1.40 -7.73 -3.12
C MET A 1 -2.24 -6.80 -2.24
N LEU A 2 -2.89 -7.35 -1.21
CA LEU A 2 -3.80 -6.68 -0.28
C LEU A 2 -3.06 -5.76 0.68
N THR A 3 -1.82 -6.10 1.05
CA THR A 3 -0.98 -5.23 1.88
C THR A 3 -0.73 -3.87 1.20
N ALA A 4 -0.69 -3.82 -0.12
CA ALA A 4 -0.58 -2.57 -0.88
C ALA A 4 -1.86 -1.71 -0.82
N GLU A 5 -3.05 -2.32 -0.71
CA GLU A 5 -4.30 -1.59 -0.49
C GLU A 5 -4.37 -1.07 0.95
N ALA A 6 -3.94 -1.90 1.90
CA ALA A 6 -3.84 -1.52 3.31
C ALA A 6 -2.89 -0.32 3.51
N LEU A 7 -1.82 -0.21 2.71
CA LEU A 7 -0.92 0.95 2.70
C LEU A 7 -1.67 2.26 2.42
N ARG A 8 -2.52 2.27 1.39
CA ARG A 8 -3.33 3.44 1.00
C ARG A 8 -4.38 3.77 2.07
N LEU A 9 -5.06 2.78 2.62
CA LEU A 9 -6.02 2.98 3.71
C LEU A 9 -5.35 3.49 4.99
N ALA A 10 -4.13 3.04 5.29
CA ALA A 10 -3.36 3.56 6.41
C ALA A 10 -2.89 5.00 6.19
N ALA A 11 -2.55 5.37 4.94
CA ALA A 11 -2.25 6.75 4.57
C ALA A 11 -3.49 7.66 4.68
N TYR A 12 -4.66 7.15 4.31
CA TYR A 12 -5.93 7.85 4.49
C TYR A 12 -6.15 8.21 5.96
N GLU A 13 -6.09 7.22 6.87
CA GLU A 13 -6.26 7.47 8.31
C GLU A 13 -5.20 8.43 8.86
N ALA A 14 -3.98 8.39 8.35
CA ALA A 14 -2.92 9.29 8.78
C ALA A 14 -3.21 10.76 8.41
N LEU A 15 -3.76 10.99 7.22
CA LEU A 15 -4.01 12.33 6.66
C LEU A 15 -5.38 12.89 7.07
N CYS A 16 -6.35 12.01 7.30
CA CYS A 16 -7.69 12.34 7.78
C CYS A 16 -8.06 11.45 8.98
N PRO A 17 -7.48 11.72 10.18
CA PRO A 17 -7.69 10.88 11.35
C PRO A 17 -9.15 10.84 11.78
N THR A 18 -9.64 9.67 12.17
CA THR A 18 -11.01 9.47 12.65
C THR A 18 -11.36 10.39 13.82
N ALA A 19 -10.39 10.65 14.71
CA ALA A 19 -10.57 11.57 15.82
C ALA A 19 -10.76 13.03 15.36
N ALA A 20 -10.05 13.45 14.31
CA ALA A 20 -10.18 14.80 13.76
C ALA A 20 -11.51 14.96 13.01
N LEU A 21 -11.92 13.93 12.26
CA LEU A 21 -13.24 13.86 11.62
C LEU A 21 -14.37 13.98 12.64
N ALA A 22 -14.31 13.21 13.73
CA ALA A 22 -15.32 13.27 14.80
C ALA A 22 -15.37 14.64 15.49
N ALA A 23 -14.24 15.31 15.63
CA ALA A 23 -14.13 16.64 16.25
C ALA A 23 -14.40 17.81 15.28
N GLY A 24 -14.44 17.55 13.97
CA GLY A 24 -14.47 18.59 12.93
C GLY A 24 -13.24 19.50 12.91
N THR A 25 -12.17 19.16 13.64
CA THR A 25 -10.98 20.00 13.85
C THR A 25 -9.75 19.13 14.13
N GLY A 26 -8.56 19.74 14.10
CA GLY A 26 -7.31 19.01 14.42
C GLY A 26 -6.75 18.19 13.26
N PHE A 27 -7.19 18.47 12.03
CA PHE A 27 -6.63 17.84 10.84
C PHE A 27 -5.15 18.22 10.67
N PRO A 28 -4.30 17.27 10.22
CA PRO A 28 -2.87 17.49 10.14
C PRO A 28 -2.44 18.25 8.87
N THR A 29 -3.36 18.48 7.93
CA THR A 29 -3.08 19.17 6.66
C THR A 29 -4.14 20.22 6.34
N LEU A 30 -3.82 21.12 5.40
CA LEU A 30 -4.75 22.12 4.87
C LEU A 30 -5.97 21.54 4.14
N ALA A 31 -5.94 20.27 3.73
CA ALA A 31 -7.08 19.61 3.10
C ALA A 31 -8.24 19.36 4.08
N GLY A 32 -7.98 19.37 5.39
CA GLY A 32 -9.01 19.08 6.38
C GLY A 32 -9.53 17.65 6.24
N ASP A 33 -10.84 17.51 6.14
CA ASP A 33 -11.56 16.26 5.89
C ASP A 33 -11.56 15.81 4.42
N ARG A 34 -11.07 16.64 3.49
CA ARG A 34 -11.09 16.41 2.04
C ARG A 34 -9.93 15.54 1.56
N VAL A 35 -9.84 14.36 2.17
CA VAL A 35 -8.94 13.29 1.77
C VAL A 35 -9.79 12.19 1.16
N PHE A 36 -9.42 11.76 -0.03
CA PHE A 36 -10.21 10.86 -0.85
C PHE A 36 -9.45 9.58 -1.15
N ASP A 37 -10.20 8.49 -1.09
CA ASP A 37 -9.71 7.17 -1.39
C ASP A 37 -10.05 6.78 -2.84
N SER A 38 -9.03 6.62 -3.68
CA SER A 38 -9.13 6.09 -5.04
C SER A 38 -10.06 6.88 -5.97
N ARG A 39 -10.29 8.16 -5.66
CA ARG A 39 -11.08 9.10 -6.46
C ARG A 39 -10.61 10.53 -6.20
N GLY A 40 -10.95 11.42 -7.12
CA GLY A 40 -10.82 12.87 -6.93
C GLY A 40 -11.97 13.47 -6.14
N ILE A 41 -11.82 14.75 -5.81
CA ILE A 41 -12.85 15.59 -5.20
C ILE A 41 -14.00 15.87 -6.20
N GLY A 42 -15.24 15.71 -5.75
CA GLY A 42 -16.46 16.06 -6.47
C GLY A 42 -16.78 17.56 -6.39
N VAL A 43 -17.68 18.03 -7.25
CA VAL A 43 -18.09 19.46 -7.29
C VAL A 43 -18.82 19.85 -6.00
N ASP A 44 -19.65 18.95 -5.48
CA ASP A 44 -20.42 19.05 -4.26
C ASP A 44 -19.58 19.02 -2.97
N GLU A 45 -18.30 18.69 -3.09
CA GLU A 45 -17.34 18.64 -1.97
C GLU A 45 -16.46 19.91 -1.90
N LEU A 46 -16.66 20.84 -2.83
CA LEU A 46 -15.98 22.13 -2.85
C LEU A 46 -16.50 23.07 -1.77
N ASP A 47 -15.59 23.89 -1.25
CA ASP A 47 -15.89 24.95 -0.31
C ASP A 47 -16.09 26.27 -1.05
N ASP A 48 -17.34 26.64 -1.27
CA ASP A 48 -17.70 27.89 -1.95
C ASP A 48 -17.25 29.16 -1.18
N SER A 49 -16.84 29.01 0.08
CA SER A 49 -16.29 30.12 0.87
C SER A 49 -14.80 30.37 0.62
N LEU A 50 -14.11 29.45 -0.05
CA LEU A 50 -12.68 29.53 -0.34
C LEU A 50 -12.41 29.86 -1.81
N VAL A 51 -11.27 30.50 -2.08
CA VAL A 51 -10.81 30.76 -3.46
C VAL A 51 -10.50 29.46 -4.21
N TYR A 52 -10.05 28.46 -3.48
CA TYR A 52 -9.85 27.09 -3.93
C TYR A 52 -9.94 26.17 -2.72
N THR A 53 -10.35 24.95 -2.97
CA THR A 53 -10.49 23.90 -1.97
C THR A 53 -9.28 22.98 -2.02
N PRO A 54 -8.40 22.98 -0.99
CA PRO A 54 -7.32 22.01 -0.93
C PRO A 54 -7.90 20.60 -0.75
N SER A 55 -7.40 19.65 -1.53
CA SER A 55 -7.82 18.25 -1.43
C SER A 55 -6.67 17.29 -1.67
N ILE A 56 -6.77 16.10 -1.10
CA ILE A 56 -5.80 15.03 -1.29
C ILE A 56 -6.53 13.80 -1.83
N SER A 57 -6.02 13.19 -2.90
CA SER A 57 -6.51 11.91 -3.43
C SER A 57 -5.41 10.86 -3.35
N LEU A 58 -5.74 9.67 -2.87
CA LEU A 58 -4.79 8.59 -2.64
C LEU A 58 -5.05 7.42 -3.58
N TYR A 59 -3.99 6.95 -4.23
CA TYR A 59 -4.03 5.80 -5.15
C TYR A 59 -2.88 4.85 -4.84
N THR A 60 -3.13 3.55 -5.03
CA THR A 60 -2.06 2.55 -4.99
C THR A 60 -1.61 2.26 -6.42
N GLU A 61 -0.33 2.47 -6.69
CA GLU A 61 0.32 2.23 -7.98
C GLU A 61 1.40 1.14 -7.83
N ASP A 62 1.88 0.63 -8.96
CA ASP A 62 3.07 -0.23 -9.09
C ASP A 62 3.28 -1.23 -7.95
N LYS A 63 2.57 -2.36 -8.00
CA LYS A 63 2.68 -3.46 -7.04
C LYS A 63 3.66 -4.49 -7.57
N LYS A 64 4.76 -4.73 -6.84
CA LYS A 64 5.78 -5.70 -7.24
C LYS A 64 6.10 -6.65 -6.10
N ILE A 65 6.23 -7.94 -6.42
CA ILE A 65 6.85 -8.94 -5.56
C ILE A 65 8.06 -9.48 -6.30
N GLU A 66 9.25 -9.29 -5.74
CA GLU A 66 10.47 -9.85 -6.28
C GLU A 66 10.84 -11.12 -5.52
N ARG A 67 10.86 -12.25 -6.23
CA ARG A 67 11.28 -13.52 -5.65
C ARG A 67 12.80 -13.57 -5.51
N ARG A 68 13.27 -14.18 -4.43
CA ARG A 68 14.69 -14.52 -4.32
C ARG A 68 15.05 -15.56 -5.40
N GLY A 69 16.25 -15.44 -5.94
CA GLY A 69 16.72 -16.28 -7.05
C GLY A 69 16.66 -17.78 -6.74
N PRO A 70 16.69 -18.64 -7.78
CA PRO A 70 16.44 -20.09 -7.68
C PRO A 70 17.45 -20.85 -6.81
N MET A 71 18.59 -20.23 -6.49
CA MET A 71 19.66 -20.83 -5.68
C MET A 71 19.52 -20.55 -4.18
N THR A 72 18.40 -19.98 -3.73
CA THR A 72 18.14 -19.71 -2.31
C THR A 72 17.00 -20.58 -1.79
N SER A 73 17.19 -21.24 -0.64
CA SER A 73 16.19 -22.09 0.02
C SER A 73 15.06 -21.30 0.72
N ALA A 74 14.87 -20.03 0.34
CA ALA A 74 13.89 -19.18 1.00
C ALA A 74 12.47 -19.65 0.67
N GLY A 75 11.60 -19.60 1.68
CA GLY A 75 10.18 -19.94 1.55
C GLY A 75 9.44 -19.08 0.51
N PRO A 76 8.12 -19.26 0.37
CA PRO A 76 7.34 -18.65 -0.72
C PRO A 76 7.28 -17.11 -0.69
N ILE A 77 7.70 -16.48 0.41
CA ILE A 77 7.60 -15.04 0.68
C ILE A 77 8.65 -14.26 -0.12
N GLY A 78 8.20 -13.31 -0.94
CA GLY A 78 9.05 -12.43 -1.73
C GLY A 78 9.37 -11.09 -1.06
N PHE A 79 10.15 -10.26 -1.75
CA PHE A 79 10.32 -8.85 -1.41
C PHE A 79 9.22 -8.03 -2.08
N ALA A 80 8.21 -7.67 -1.29
CA ALA A 80 7.08 -6.88 -1.76
C ALA A 80 7.37 -5.37 -1.68
N SER A 81 6.99 -4.65 -2.72
CA SER A 81 6.99 -3.19 -2.76
C SER A 81 5.74 -2.66 -3.47
N ALA A 82 5.30 -1.47 -3.07
CA ALA A 82 4.18 -0.78 -3.70
C ALA A 82 4.44 0.73 -3.73
N SER A 83 3.87 1.41 -4.71
CA SER A 83 3.87 2.87 -4.77
C SER A 83 2.56 3.42 -4.23
N LEU A 84 2.64 4.43 -3.37
CA LEU A 84 1.51 5.26 -2.96
C LEU A 84 1.59 6.57 -3.75
N ALA A 85 0.63 6.80 -4.64
CA ALA A 85 0.47 8.09 -5.30
C ALA A 85 -0.46 8.98 -4.47
N VAL A 86 0.01 10.18 -4.17
CA VAL A 86 -0.71 11.20 -3.42
C VAL A 86 -0.88 12.42 -4.30
N VAL A 87 -2.09 12.61 -4.81
CA VAL A 87 -2.45 13.75 -5.66
C VAL A 87 -2.93 14.87 -4.75
N CYS A 88 -2.16 15.95 -4.69
CA CYS A 88 -2.51 17.16 -3.96
C CYS A 88 -3.04 18.21 -4.93
N ASP A 89 -4.23 18.73 -4.66
CA ASP A 89 -4.93 19.68 -5.53
C ASP A 89 -5.37 20.93 -4.79
N LEU A 90 -5.39 22.05 -5.51
CA LEU A 90 -6.21 23.22 -5.18
C LEU A 90 -7.37 23.26 -6.17
N ALA A 91 -8.49 22.67 -5.78
CA ALA A 91 -9.65 22.46 -6.62
C ALA A 91 -10.56 23.70 -6.68
N VAL A 92 -11.07 24.01 -7.87
CA VAL A 92 -12.09 25.03 -8.11
C VAL A 92 -13.21 24.45 -8.97
N SER A 93 -14.41 25.02 -8.87
CA SER A 93 -15.48 24.76 -9.84
C SER A 93 -15.17 25.49 -11.14
N ALA A 94 -15.20 24.78 -12.25
CA ALA A 94 -15.17 25.37 -13.59
C ALA A 94 -16.45 24.98 -14.33
N THR A 95 -17.03 25.92 -15.08
CA THR A 95 -18.17 25.63 -15.94
C THR A 95 -17.73 25.78 -17.39
N ASP A 96 -17.87 24.71 -18.17
CA ASP A 96 -17.59 24.68 -19.60
C ASP A 96 -18.80 24.10 -20.33
N GLU A 97 -19.22 24.75 -21.42
CA GLU A 97 -20.42 24.38 -22.21
C GLU A 97 -21.71 24.09 -21.39
N GLY A 98 -21.83 24.67 -20.19
CA GLY A 98 -22.98 24.46 -19.28
C GLY A 98 -22.85 23.27 -18.33
N GLU A 99 -21.73 22.53 -18.38
CA GLU A 99 -21.39 21.49 -17.42
C GLU A 99 -20.40 22.04 -16.37
N THR A 100 -20.76 21.92 -15.09
CA THR A 100 -19.87 22.28 -13.98
C THR A 100 -19.06 21.06 -13.57
N SER A 101 -17.74 21.20 -13.59
CA SER A 101 -16.80 20.16 -13.19
C SER A 101 -15.72 20.74 -12.26
N THR A 102 -15.01 19.85 -11.56
CA THR A 102 -13.91 20.25 -10.69
C THR A 102 -12.61 20.31 -11.48
N MET A 103 -11.91 21.43 -11.41
CA MET A 103 -10.60 21.60 -12.07
C MET A 103 -9.55 22.12 -11.09
N PRO A 104 -8.30 21.63 -11.13
CA PRO A 104 -7.20 22.18 -10.35
C PRO A 104 -6.62 23.43 -11.04
N LEU A 105 -7.44 24.45 -11.32
CA LEU A 105 -7.04 25.67 -12.03
C LEU A 105 -7.35 26.89 -11.16
N ALA A 106 -6.59 27.11 -10.08
CA ALA A 106 -6.67 28.29 -9.21
C ALA A 106 -6.24 29.62 -9.87
N GLY A 107 -6.60 29.81 -11.15
CA GLY A 107 -6.48 31.04 -11.91
C GLY A 107 -5.09 31.67 -11.91
N SER A 108 -5.04 32.99 -11.75
CA SER A 108 -3.80 33.76 -11.68
C SER A 108 -3.36 34.07 -10.24
N ASP A 109 -3.83 33.33 -9.22
CA ASP A 109 -3.44 33.60 -7.83
C ASP A 109 -1.93 33.35 -7.64
N PRO A 110 -1.12 34.40 -7.38
CA PRO A 110 0.32 34.23 -7.18
C PRO A 110 0.66 33.39 -5.95
N LYS A 111 -0.25 33.22 -4.98
CA LYS A 111 -0.02 32.46 -3.74
C LYS A 111 -0.36 30.98 -3.87
N ALA A 112 -1.21 30.59 -4.81
CA ALA A 112 -1.71 29.22 -4.93
C ALA A 112 -0.57 28.18 -5.04
N ARG A 113 0.54 28.49 -5.72
CA ARG A 113 1.69 27.58 -5.80
C ARG A 113 2.39 27.37 -4.45
N LEU A 114 2.46 28.40 -3.60
CA LEU A 114 3.02 28.27 -2.25
C LEU A 114 2.08 27.47 -1.34
N VAL A 115 0.77 27.66 -1.49
CA VAL A 115 -0.22 26.87 -0.73
C VAL A 115 -0.17 25.40 -1.11
N LEU A 116 -0.10 25.10 -2.41
CA LEU A 116 0.05 23.73 -2.90
C LEU A 116 1.33 23.07 -2.41
N ALA A 117 2.47 23.77 -2.51
CA ALA A 117 3.74 23.27 -1.98
C ALA A 117 3.69 23.03 -0.46
N SER A 118 2.94 23.87 0.27
CA SER A 118 2.73 23.70 1.71
C SER A 118 1.90 22.45 2.01
N LEU A 119 0.82 22.21 1.25
CA LEU A 119 0.01 20.99 1.35
C LEU A 119 0.87 19.74 1.12
N VAL A 120 1.65 19.70 0.04
CA VAL A 120 2.55 18.58 -0.28
C VAL A 120 3.58 18.36 0.83
N ALA A 121 4.17 19.43 1.35
CA ALA A 121 5.13 19.35 2.44
C ALA A 121 4.49 18.80 3.74
N GLN A 122 3.26 19.21 4.05
CA GLN A 122 2.49 18.69 5.19
C GLN A 122 2.20 17.20 5.03
N VAL A 123 1.70 16.77 3.87
CA VAL A 123 1.45 15.35 3.58
C VAL A 123 2.72 14.53 3.77
N ARG A 124 3.84 14.98 3.20
CA ARG A 124 5.14 14.30 3.36
C ARG A 124 5.54 14.19 4.82
N TYR A 125 5.42 15.29 5.58
CA TYR A 125 5.73 15.31 6.99
C TYR A 125 4.85 14.33 7.78
N VAL A 126 3.55 14.34 7.55
CA VAL A 126 2.59 13.48 8.23
C VAL A 126 2.92 12.01 7.99
N LEU A 127 3.06 11.58 6.74
CA LEU A 127 3.33 10.18 6.41
C LEU A 127 4.70 9.71 6.93
N ALA A 128 5.74 10.55 6.80
CA ALA A 128 7.09 10.18 7.20
C ALA A 128 7.33 10.23 8.72
N ARG A 129 6.71 11.19 9.42
CA ARG A 129 7.07 11.54 10.81
C ARG A 129 5.89 11.84 11.73
N GLY A 130 4.71 12.12 11.18
CA GLY A 130 3.53 12.47 11.95
C GLY A 130 3.08 11.35 12.90
N GLU A 131 2.51 11.74 14.04
CA GLU A 131 2.00 10.79 15.04
C GLU A 131 0.83 9.97 14.50
N THR A 132 -0.04 10.60 13.70
CA THR A 132 -1.20 9.95 13.05
C THR A 132 -0.81 8.87 12.05
N ALA A 133 0.43 8.88 11.55
CA ALA A 133 0.93 7.90 10.58
C ALA A 133 1.52 6.62 11.21
N ALA A 134 1.26 6.34 12.49
CA ALA A 134 1.70 5.11 13.13
C ALA A 134 1.20 3.84 12.40
N GLY A 135 -0.05 3.82 11.96
CA GLY A 135 -0.61 2.72 11.14
C GLY A 135 0.06 2.63 9.77
N PHE A 136 0.32 3.76 9.12
CA PHE A 136 1.02 3.79 7.83
C PHE A 136 2.43 3.20 7.93
N ARG A 137 3.21 3.58 8.94
CA ARG A 137 4.55 3.03 9.20
C ARG A 137 4.55 1.59 9.70
N MET A 138 3.40 1.04 10.08
CA MET A 138 3.25 -0.39 10.36
C MET A 138 3.23 -1.21 9.07
N VAL A 139 2.68 -0.65 7.99
CA VAL A 139 2.58 -1.30 6.67
C VAL A 139 3.79 -0.97 5.79
N SER A 140 4.14 0.31 5.68
CA SER A 140 5.35 0.79 5.02
C SER A 140 6.55 0.56 5.93
N LYS A 141 7.35 -0.46 5.62
CA LYS A 141 8.57 -0.76 6.36
C LYS A 141 9.60 0.34 6.18
N VAL A 142 9.73 0.82 4.95
CA VAL A 142 10.59 1.94 4.58
C VAL A 142 10.05 2.59 3.31
N ILE A 143 10.13 3.92 3.25
CA ILE A 143 9.95 4.69 2.01
C ILE A 143 11.32 4.74 1.33
N THR A 144 11.46 4.05 0.21
CA THR A 144 12.72 3.94 -0.54
C THR A 144 12.94 5.11 -1.49
N GLU A 145 11.86 5.74 -1.94
CA GLU A 145 11.89 6.84 -2.89
C GLU A 145 10.68 7.75 -2.71
N ILE A 146 10.88 9.05 -2.92
CA ILE A 146 9.81 10.05 -3.00
C ILE A 146 10.05 10.88 -4.25
N VAL A 147 9.12 10.83 -5.19
CA VAL A 147 9.10 11.66 -6.39
C VAL A 147 7.93 12.63 -6.27
N ILE A 148 8.14 13.91 -6.60
CA ILE A 148 7.09 14.93 -6.61
C ILE A 148 7.09 15.57 -7.99
N GLU A 149 6.00 15.40 -8.71
CA GLU A 149 5.87 15.87 -10.09
C GLU A 149 4.77 16.93 -10.17
N PRO A 150 5.08 18.13 -10.70
CA PRO A 150 4.06 19.11 -11.00
C PRO A 150 3.27 18.65 -12.23
N PHE A 151 1.96 18.63 -12.10
CA PHE A 151 1.09 18.49 -13.25
C PHE A 151 0.94 19.90 -13.81
N ILE A 152 1.73 20.27 -14.82
CA ILE A 152 1.69 21.58 -15.49
C ILE A 152 1.94 21.38 -16.98
N LEU A 153 1.26 22.16 -17.82
CA LEU A 153 1.56 22.27 -19.26
C LEU A 153 1.86 23.73 -19.60
N PRO A 154 3.08 24.22 -19.29
CA PRO A 154 3.44 25.63 -19.51
C PRO A 154 3.30 26.09 -20.95
N GLU A 155 3.59 25.21 -21.91
CA GLU A 155 3.50 25.47 -23.35
C GLU A 155 2.07 25.75 -23.84
N MET A 156 1.06 25.24 -23.12
CA MET A 156 -0.36 25.52 -23.36
C MET A 156 -0.90 26.65 -22.48
N GLY A 157 -0.04 27.29 -21.67
CA GLY A 157 -0.45 28.31 -20.69
C GLY A 157 -1.27 27.75 -19.51
N LEU A 158 -1.43 26.43 -19.42
CA LEU A 158 -2.23 25.77 -18.39
C LEU A 158 -1.40 25.60 -17.12
N ARG A 159 -1.83 26.31 -16.08
CA ARG A 159 -1.22 26.25 -14.75
C ARG A 159 -2.10 25.42 -13.84
N TRP A 160 -1.98 24.12 -13.96
CA TRP A 160 -2.62 23.21 -13.02
C TRP A 160 -1.98 23.36 -11.64
N HIS A 161 -2.82 23.52 -10.63
CA HIS A 161 -2.48 23.55 -9.22
C HIS A 161 -2.65 22.15 -8.65
N ARG A 162 -1.94 21.21 -9.28
CA ARG A 162 -1.85 19.80 -8.93
C ARG A 162 -0.39 19.38 -8.83
N GLU A 163 -0.06 18.65 -7.78
CA GLU A 163 1.20 17.92 -7.66
C GLU A 163 0.92 16.47 -7.29
N ILE A 164 1.66 15.56 -7.92
CA ILE A 164 1.58 14.13 -7.62
C ILE A 164 2.84 13.76 -6.86
N MET A 165 2.69 13.33 -5.62
CA MET A 165 3.77 12.78 -4.82
C MET A 165 3.67 11.26 -4.81
N THR A 166 4.65 10.58 -5.38
CA THR A 166 4.73 9.12 -5.40
C THR A 166 5.75 8.65 -4.36
N LEU A 167 5.29 7.85 -3.39
CA LEU A 167 6.12 7.23 -2.37
C LEU A 167 6.29 5.76 -2.68
N ARG A 168 7.48 5.34 -3.07
CA ARG A 168 7.80 3.93 -3.20
C ARG A 168 8.08 3.34 -1.83
N CYS A 169 7.35 2.30 -1.46
CA CYS A 169 7.41 1.70 -0.14
C CYS A 169 7.76 0.22 -0.24
N ASP A 170 8.69 -0.24 0.60
CA ASP A 170 8.83 -1.66 0.87
C ASP A 170 7.75 -2.06 1.88
N ILE A 171 7.06 -3.17 1.59
CA ILE A 171 5.95 -3.65 2.40
C ILE A 171 6.13 -5.13 2.76
N ALA A 172 5.21 -5.67 3.56
CA ALA A 172 5.10 -7.13 3.71
C ALA A 172 4.41 -7.73 2.48
N ASP A 173 4.85 -8.93 2.08
CA ASP A 173 4.07 -9.76 1.17
C ASP A 173 2.80 -10.24 1.88
N ASP A 174 1.79 -10.66 1.11
CA ASP A 174 0.55 -11.19 1.68
C ASP A 174 0.80 -12.60 2.23
N ASP A 175 1.00 -12.69 3.54
CA ASP A 175 1.12 -13.94 4.27
C ASP A 175 -0.22 -14.33 4.92
N PHE A 176 -0.92 -15.27 4.29
CA PHE A 176 -2.19 -15.81 4.78
C PHE A 176 -1.92 -16.87 5.84
N GLY A 177 -2.13 -16.48 7.11
CA GLY A 177 -2.09 -17.38 8.25
C GLY A 177 -3.44 -18.05 8.52
N SER A 178 -3.80 -18.18 9.79
CA SER A 178 -5.08 -18.78 10.23
C SER A 178 -6.27 -17.82 10.19
N THR A 179 -6.08 -16.59 9.72
CA THR A 179 -7.11 -15.53 9.64
C THR A 179 -7.63 -15.38 8.21
N ALA A 180 -8.77 -14.70 8.05
CA ALA A 180 -9.32 -14.41 6.72
C ALA A 180 -8.45 -13.45 5.90
N LEU A 181 -7.84 -12.46 6.55
CA LEU A 181 -6.93 -11.49 5.93
C LEU A 181 -5.46 -11.88 6.12
N PRO A 182 -4.55 -11.41 5.24
CA PRO A 182 -3.10 -11.52 5.48
C PRO A 182 -2.70 -10.90 6.81
N THR A 183 -1.68 -11.46 7.44
CA THR A 183 -1.22 -11.06 8.79
C THR A 183 -0.93 -9.57 8.90
N SER A 184 -0.31 -8.97 7.88
CA SER A 184 -0.02 -7.53 7.79
C SER A 184 -1.28 -6.67 7.79
N VAL A 185 -2.28 -7.07 7.01
CA VAL A 185 -3.56 -6.36 6.85
C VAL A 185 -4.39 -6.51 8.12
N GLU A 186 -4.45 -7.70 8.70
CA GLU A 186 -5.18 -7.96 9.95
C GLU A 186 -4.59 -7.15 11.11
N ARG A 187 -3.26 -7.07 11.21
CA ARG A 187 -2.57 -6.26 12.21
C ARG A 187 -2.94 -4.78 12.09
N LEU A 188 -2.97 -4.24 10.88
CA LEU A 188 -3.42 -2.86 10.65
C LEU A 188 -4.88 -2.70 11.06
N ARG A 189 -5.77 -3.58 10.59
CA ARG A 189 -7.22 -3.53 10.87
C ARG A 189 -7.51 -3.46 12.37
N LEU A 190 -6.80 -4.25 13.17
CA LEU A 190 -6.93 -4.26 14.63
C LEU A 190 -6.34 -3.01 15.31
N ALA A 191 -5.31 -2.40 14.72
CA ALA A 191 -4.68 -1.18 15.24
C ALA A 191 -5.49 0.09 14.92
N LEU A 192 -6.32 0.07 13.87
CA LEU A 192 -7.14 1.20 13.47
C LEU A 192 -8.31 1.44 14.45
N PRO A 193 -8.72 2.71 14.65
CA PRO A 193 -9.91 3.04 15.44
C PRO A 193 -11.14 2.27 14.94
N ALA A 194 -11.98 1.78 15.86
CA ALA A 194 -13.13 0.95 15.53
C ALA A 194 -14.10 1.60 14.53
N ALA A 195 -14.27 2.92 14.64
CA ALA A 195 -15.16 3.71 13.78
C ALA A 195 -14.46 4.29 12.55
N SER A 196 -13.22 3.91 12.24
CA SER A 196 -12.50 4.52 11.12
C SER A 196 -13.00 4.02 9.77
N TYR A 197 -13.00 4.92 8.79
CA TYR A 197 -13.28 4.57 7.39
C TYR A 197 -12.35 3.45 6.91
N ALA A 198 -11.05 3.58 7.17
CA ALA A 198 -10.04 2.61 6.78
C ALA A 198 -10.31 1.22 7.36
N ARG A 199 -10.74 1.12 8.63
CA ARG A 199 -11.09 -0.15 9.25
C ARG A 199 -12.36 -0.73 8.64
N GLY A 200 -13.39 0.08 8.43
CA GLY A 200 -14.62 -0.36 7.77
C GLY A 200 -14.36 -0.98 6.40
N ARG A 201 -13.48 -0.37 5.59
CA ARG A 201 -13.07 -0.95 4.29
C ARG A 201 -12.30 -2.26 4.41
N LEU A 202 -11.48 -2.42 5.45
CA LEU A 202 -10.79 -3.69 5.72
C LEU A 202 -11.75 -4.76 6.28
N ASP A 203 -12.76 -4.37 7.04
CA ASP A 203 -13.83 -5.26 7.49
C ASP A 203 -14.66 -5.73 6.29
N ASP A 204 -15.02 -4.83 5.37
CA ASP A 204 -15.67 -5.16 4.09
C ASP A 204 -14.79 -6.13 3.27
N LEU A 205 -13.48 -5.85 3.19
CA LEU A 205 -12.52 -6.73 2.50
C LEU A 205 -12.49 -8.14 3.11
N ALA A 206 -12.53 -8.24 4.44
CA ALA A 206 -12.49 -9.53 5.14
C ALA A 206 -13.66 -10.43 4.74
N THR A 207 -14.81 -9.86 4.34
CA THR A 207 -15.99 -10.64 3.93
C THR A 207 -15.77 -11.46 2.65
N TYR A 208 -14.81 -11.07 1.80
CA TYR A 208 -14.47 -11.82 0.58
C TYR A 208 -13.58 -13.04 0.84
N PHE A 209 -13.04 -13.17 2.06
CA PHE A 209 -12.12 -14.25 2.39
C PHE A 209 -12.69 -15.15 3.49
N THR A 210 -12.48 -16.44 3.35
CA THR A 210 -12.73 -17.41 4.43
C THR A 210 -11.38 -17.76 5.04
N ALA A 211 -11.31 -17.79 6.38
CA ALA A 211 -10.12 -18.25 7.08
C ALA A 211 -9.71 -19.65 6.57
N PRO A 212 -8.43 -19.88 6.23
CA PRO A 212 -8.00 -21.19 5.77
C PRO A 212 -8.35 -22.27 6.79
N ALA A 213 -8.83 -23.41 6.31
CA ALA A 213 -8.98 -24.58 7.17
C ALA A 213 -7.61 -24.98 7.74
N ALA A 214 -7.59 -25.50 8.97
CA ALA A 214 -6.35 -25.96 9.59
C ALA A 214 -5.63 -26.95 8.66
N PRO A 215 -4.30 -26.80 8.45
CA PRO A 215 -3.57 -27.66 7.54
C PRO A 215 -3.71 -29.12 7.99
N VAL A 216 -4.09 -30.00 7.07
CA VAL A 216 -4.16 -31.44 7.32
C VAL A 216 -2.73 -31.97 7.36
N PRO A 217 -2.27 -32.60 8.46
CA PRO A 217 -0.93 -33.18 8.52
C PRO A 217 -0.71 -34.18 7.40
N LEU A 218 0.46 -34.11 6.75
CA LEU A 218 0.84 -35.08 5.73
C LEU A 218 0.95 -36.47 6.38
N ALA A 219 0.03 -37.37 6.04
CA ALA A 219 -0.13 -38.66 6.72
C ALA A 219 1.05 -39.61 6.50
N THR A 220 1.66 -39.61 5.30
CA THR A 220 2.82 -40.46 4.99
C THR A 220 3.57 -39.91 3.77
N ILE A 221 4.91 -39.91 3.81
CA ILE A 221 5.75 -39.75 2.61
C ILE A 221 6.25 -41.15 2.24
N GLY A 222 5.77 -41.70 1.13
CA GLY A 222 6.28 -42.95 0.58
C GLY A 222 7.38 -42.68 -0.44
N LEU A 223 8.60 -43.14 -0.18
CA LEU A 223 9.64 -43.23 -1.19
C LEU A 223 9.48 -44.57 -1.92
N VAL A 224 8.99 -44.53 -3.15
CA VAL A 224 9.00 -45.72 -4.02
C VAL A 224 10.39 -45.82 -4.63
N ALA A 225 11.24 -46.67 -4.07
CA ALA A 225 12.42 -47.12 -4.79
C ALA A 225 11.94 -47.91 -6.01
N PRO A 226 12.44 -47.63 -7.24
CA PRO A 226 12.14 -48.48 -8.37
C PRO A 226 12.63 -49.90 -8.04
N VAL A 227 11.70 -50.85 -8.02
CA VAL A 227 12.01 -52.27 -7.87
C VAL A 227 12.83 -52.65 -9.10
N GLY A 228 14.15 -52.83 -8.93
CA GLY A 228 15.08 -53.13 -10.02
C GLY A 228 16.39 -52.34 -10.03
N ALA A 229 16.69 -51.49 -9.04
CA ALA A 229 18.07 -51.10 -8.80
C ALA A 229 18.82 -52.34 -8.30
N GLY A 230 19.40 -53.09 -9.24
CA GLY A 230 20.30 -54.19 -8.97
C GLY A 230 21.42 -53.76 -8.02
N ASP A 231 21.98 -54.75 -7.33
CA ASP A 231 23.05 -54.58 -6.36
C ASP A 231 24.08 -53.52 -6.79
N ALA A 232 24.58 -52.76 -5.81
CA ALA A 232 25.69 -51.85 -6.01
C ALA A 232 26.82 -52.56 -6.79
N PRO A 233 27.52 -51.89 -7.72
CA PRO A 233 28.63 -52.50 -8.44
C PRO A 233 29.61 -53.10 -7.43
N GLN A 234 29.90 -54.41 -7.55
CA GLN A 234 30.94 -55.03 -6.73
C GLN A 234 32.27 -54.34 -7.00
N ASP A 235 32.94 -53.92 -5.93
CA ASP A 235 34.26 -53.30 -5.99
C ASP A 235 35.27 -54.31 -6.56
N PRO A 236 36.08 -53.99 -7.60
CA PRO A 236 36.93 -54.98 -8.28
C PRO A 236 38.10 -55.55 -7.46
N GLY A 237 38.14 -55.33 -6.14
CA GLY A 237 39.26 -55.69 -5.27
C GLY A 237 38.95 -56.71 -4.19
N ASP A 238 37.71 -57.14 -4.00
CA ASP A 238 37.33 -57.95 -2.84
C ASP A 238 37.42 -59.46 -3.14
N THR A 239 38.64 -59.99 -3.15
CA THR A 239 38.84 -61.45 -3.01
C THR A 239 38.61 -61.85 -1.56
N PRO A 240 37.68 -62.78 -1.26
CA PRO A 240 37.40 -63.18 0.12
C PRO A 240 38.61 -63.94 0.72
N ASP A 241 39.12 -63.44 1.83
CA ASP A 241 40.15 -64.11 2.63
C ASP A 241 39.64 -65.47 3.14
N ALA A 242 40.55 -66.46 3.13
CA ALA A 242 40.29 -67.83 3.51
C ALA A 242 39.78 -67.95 4.96
N VAL A 243 38.74 -68.75 5.13
CA VAL A 243 38.13 -69.12 6.42
C VAL A 243 39.18 -69.78 7.32
N VAL A 244 39.51 -69.16 8.45
CA VAL A 244 40.18 -69.81 9.58
C VAL A 244 39.11 -70.30 10.55
N THR A 245 39.02 -71.61 10.75
CA THR A 245 38.17 -72.26 11.76
C THR A 245 39.03 -72.68 12.95
N PHE A 246 38.51 -72.50 14.17
CA PHE A 246 38.95 -73.20 15.38
C PHE A 246 38.04 -74.40 15.64
#